data_AF-A0A6C0EPI2-F1
#
_entry.id   AF-A0A6C0EPI2-F1
#
_cell.length_a   1.000
_cell.length_b   1.000
_cell.length_c   1.000
_cell.angle_alpha   90.00
_cell.angle_beta   90.00
_cell.angle_gamma   90.00
#
_symmetry.space_group_name_H-M   'P 1'
#
loop_
_entity.id
_entity.type
_entity.pdbx_description
1 polymer ?
#
loop_
_entity_poly.entity_id
_entity_poly.type
_entity_poly.pdbx_seq_one_letter_code
_entity_poly.pdbx_strand_id
1 'polypeptide(L)'
;METTKNNMSPFASDFFKKLSNYLDTKIYFYGSIQRIDYFPMSSDIDCDIFTDNEYTTLSQLQTFLGVKRYEFKKFVYRLHKTKTMVNGYKIKYSDEKNNFSTEISIYNYKYKDLVLTEHNSKTDLPIYVSVLLVCLKTIYYNYNFISKPIYKFFKTIIMNFMVEGEDVEFITTEIPKHKDEI
;
A
#
# COMPACT_ATOMS: atom_id res chain seq x y z
N MET A 1 6.34 -10.93 3.35
CA MET A 1 5.13 -10.11 3.19
C MET A 1 3.94 -10.62 3.98
N GLU A 2 3.66 -11.93 4.10
CA GLU A 2 2.60 -12.38 5.04
C GLU A 2 2.89 -12.01 6.51
N THR A 3 4.17 -11.91 6.85
CA THR A 3 4.68 -11.28 8.08
C THR A 3 5.37 -9.96 7.75
N THR A 4 5.55 -9.11 8.76
CA THR A 4 6.24 -7.83 8.66
C THR A 4 7.65 -7.92 9.23
N LYS A 5 8.61 -7.22 8.62
CA LYS A 5 9.95 -7.05 9.21
C LYS A 5 9.94 -6.14 10.44
N ASN A 6 9.06 -5.13 10.44
CA ASN A 6 8.88 -4.22 11.56
C ASN A 6 7.63 -4.57 12.36
N ASN A 7 7.65 -4.26 13.66
CA ASN A 7 6.51 -4.48 14.53
C ASN A 7 5.37 -3.50 14.20
N MET A 8 4.16 -4.04 14.13
CA MET A 8 2.92 -3.27 14.06
C MET A 8 2.47 -2.87 15.48
N SER A 9 1.63 -1.82 15.58
CA SER A 9 0.95 -1.54 16.84
C SER A 9 0.00 -2.70 17.20
N PRO A 10 -0.33 -2.91 18.49
CA PRO A 10 -1.28 -3.95 18.88
C PRO A 10 -2.63 -3.82 18.16
N PHE A 11 -3.11 -2.59 17.98
CA PHE A 11 -4.33 -2.31 17.23
C PHE A 11 -4.22 -2.72 15.76
N ALA A 12 -3.14 -2.33 15.07
CA ALA A 12 -2.93 -2.69 13.67
C ALA A 12 -2.85 -4.22 13.49
N SER A 13 -2.16 -4.91 14.40
CA SER A 13 -2.07 -6.37 14.37
C SER A 13 -3.44 -7.04 14.56
N ASP A 14 -4.27 -6.55 15.49
CA ASP A 14 -5.62 -7.06 15.72
C ASP A 14 -6.55 -6.75 14.54
N PHE A 15 -6.46 -5.55 13.97
CA PHE A 15 -7.18 -5.14 12.77
C PHE A 15 -6.92 -6.10 11.60
N PHE A 16 -5.65 -6.34 11.24
CA PHE A 16 -5.33 -7.22 10.11
C PHE A 16 -5.67 -8.68 10.38
N LYS A 17 -5.59 -9.13 11.64
CA LYS A 17 -6.04 -10.48 12.03
C LYS A 17 -7.55 -10.62 11.82
N LYS A 18 -8.35 -9.65 12.28
CA LYS A 18 -9.81 -9.63 12.07
C LYS A 18 -10.16 -9.56 10.59
N LEU A 19 -9.45 -8.73 9.82
CA LEU A 19 -9.65 -8.60 8.37
C LEU A 19 -9.36 -9.92 7.64
N SER A 20 -8.21 -10.54 7.94
CA SER A 20 -7.82 -11.83 7.37
C SER A 20 -8.85 -12.92 7.66
N ASN A 21 -9.32 -12.99 8.91
CA ASN A 21 -10.35 -13.94 9.32
C ASN A 21 -11.71 -13.66 8.65
N TYR A 22 -12.11 -12.39 8.53
CA TYR A 22 -13.40 -12.02 7.95
C TYR A 22 -13.49 -12.32 6.45
N LEU A 23 -12.38 -12.12 5.75
CA LEU A 23 -12.29 -12.40 4.31
C LEU A 23 -11.88 -13.83 3.98
N ASP A 24 -11.53 -14.64 4.99
CA ASP A 24 -10.93 -15.97 4.84
C ASP A 24 -9.76 -15.97 3.84
N THR A 25 -8.87 -14.99 3.96
CA THR A 25 -7.74 -14.81 3.05
C THR A 25 -6.51 -14.28 3.75
N LYS A 26 -5.35 -14.57 3.16
CA LYS A 26 -4.06 -14.08 3.63
C LYS A 26 -3.86 -12.61 3.24
N ILE A 27 -3.23 -11.85 4.12
CA ILE A 27 -2.84 -10.46 3.89
C ILE A 27 -1.34 -10.41 3.60
N TYR A 28 -0.93 -9.70 2.55
CA TYR A 28 0.47 -9.59 2.14
C TYR A 28 0.95 -8.14 2.32
N PHE A 29 1.76 -7.88 3.32
CA PHE A 29 2.28 -6.55 3.64
C PHE A 29 3.48 -6.18 2.77
N TYR A 30 3.47 -4.98 2.18
CA TYR A 30 4.57 -4.45 1.37
C TYR A 30 4.91 -3.02 1.78
N GLY A 31 5.84 -2.39 1.06
CA GLY A 31 6.16 -0.99 1.30
C GLY A 31 7.04 -0.80 2.54
N SER A 32 6.85 0.32 3.23
CA SER A 32 7.81 0.73 4.27
C SER A 32 7.84 -0.22 5.47
N ILE A 33 6.73 -0.88 5.82
CA ILE A 33 6.68 -1.86 6.93
C ILE A 33 7.63 -3.06 6.73
N GLN A 34 8.08 -3.31 5.49
CA GLN A 34 9.06 -4.34 5.14
C GLN A 34 10.50 -3.80 5.04
N ARG A 35 10.75 -2.53 5.37
CA ARG A 35 12.04 -1.85 5.18
C ARG A 35 12.50 -1.13 6.43
N ILE A 36 13.79 -0.77 6.46
CA ILE A 36 14.38 -0.05 7.59
C ILE A 36 13.92 1.41 7.70
N ASP A 37 13.33 1.98 6.64
CA ASP A 37 12.78 3.33 6.65
C ASP A 37 11.37 3.40 7.28
N TYR A 38 10.88 2.34 7.91
CA TYR A 38 9.60 2.36 8.61
C TYR A 38 9.66 3.26 9.86
N PHE A 39 8.77 4.24 9.94
CA PHE A 39 8.59 5.06 11.13
C PHE A 39 7.27 4.67 11.79
N PRO A 40 7.30 3.98 12.95
CA PRO A 40 6.08 3.60 13.66
C PRO A 40 5.17 4.79 13.89
N MET A 41 3.85 4.61 13.75
CA MET A 41 2.83 5.65 13.93
C MET A 41 2.85 6.82 12.94
N SER A 42 3.86 6.92 12.06
CA SER A 42 3.93 7.97 11.02
C SER A 42 3.88 7.41 9.59
N SER A 43 4.21 6.13 9.43
CA SER A 43 4.15 5.43 8.15
C SER A 43 2.83 4.67 8.03
N ASP A 44 2.17 4.82 6.88
CA ASP A 44 1.05 3.96 6.50
C ASP A 44 1.52 2.50 6.39
N ILE A 45 0.63 1.55 6.67
CA ILE A 45 0.87 0.11 6.44
C ILE A 45 0.22 -0.28 5.12
N ASP A 46 1.03 -0.63 4.13
CA ASP A 46 0.56 -1.05 2.81
C ASP A 46 0.39 -2.58 2.75
N CYS A 47 -0.75 -3.06 2.23
CA CYS A 47 -0.98 -4.49 2.05
C CYS A 47 -1.80 -4.86 0.82
N ASP A 48 -1.58 -6.09 0.35
CA ASP A 48 -2.29 -6.70 -0.77
C ASP A 48 -3.23 -7.80 -0.29
N ILE A 49 -4.38 -7.88 -0.97
CA ILE A 49 -5.37 -8.95 -0.88
C ILE A 49 -5.53 -9.54 -2.28
N PHE A 50 -5.36 -10.85 -2.39
CA PHE A 50 -5.57 -11.60 -3.64
C PHE A 50 -6.86 -12.40 -3.54
N THR A 51 -7.73 -12.26 -4.53
CA THR A 51 -9.06 -12.89 -4.55
C THR A 51 -9.43 -13.36 -5.94
N ASP A 52 -10.23 -14.42 -6.03
CA ASP A 52 -10.81 -14.85 -7.31
C ASP A 52 -11.97 -13.95 -7.73
N ASN A 53 -12.63 -13.28 -6.77
CA ASN A 53 -13.77 -12.40 -7.01
C ASN A 53 -13.58 -11.04 -6.33
N GLU A 54 -13.03 -10.09 -7.09
CA GLU A 54 -12.79 -8.71 -6.65
C GLU A 54 -14.09 -8.03 -6.20
N TYR A 55 -15.23 -8.28 -6.85
CA TYR A 55 -16.50 -7.62 -6.51
C TYR A 55 -16.98 -7.99 -5.11
N THR A 56 -17.02 -9.29 -4.81
CA THR A 56 -17.42 -9.80 -3.49
C THR A 56 -16.48 -9.32 -2.39
N THR A 57 -15.16 -9.42 -2.62
CA THR A 57 -14.17 -8.94 -1.64
C THR A 57 -14.29 -7.44 -1.38
N LEU A 58 -14.55 -6.64 -2.41
CA LEU A 58 -14.79 -5.21 -2.23
C LEU A 58 -16.06 -4.93 -1.42
N SER A 59 -17.16 -5.66 -1.66
CA SER A 59 -18.38 -5.54 -0.85
C SER A 59 -18.15 -5.93 0.61
N GLN A 60 -17.39 -7.00 0.86
CA GLN A 60 -17.00 -7.39 2.21
C GLN A 60 -16.13 -6.31 2.89
N LEU A 61 -15.17 -5.74 2.16
CA LEU A 61 -14.34 -4.64 2.65
C LEU A 61 -15.16 -3.37 2.95
N GLN A 62 -16.18 -3.04 2.14
CA GLN A 62 -17.10 -1.95 2.43
C GLN A 62 -17.78 -2.13 3.79
N THR A 63 -18.31 -3.32 4.05
CA THR A 63 -18.96 -3.65 5.33
C THR A 63 -17.96 -3.65 6.48
N PHE A 64 -16.79 -4.27 6.31
CA PHE A 64 -15.78 -4.37 7.36
C PHE A 64 -15.21 -3.00 7.77
N LEU A 65 -14.93 -2.14 6.78
CA LEU A 65 -14.33 -0.82 7.02
C LEU A 65 -15.38 0.27 7.31
N GLY A 66 -16.66 0.01 7.03
CA GLY A 66 -17.72 1.02 7.16
C GLY A 66 -17.63 2.14 6.12
N VAL A 67 -17.15 1.82 4.92
CA VAL A 67 -16.87 2.78 3.82
C VAL A 67 -17.79 2.55 2.62
N LYS A 68 -17.95 3.59 1.81
CA LYS A 68 -18.77 3.54 0.59
C LYS A 68 -17.97 3.07 -0.61
N ARG A 69 -18.67 2.60 -1.65
CA ARG A 69 -18.04 2.00 -2.84
C ARG A 69 -17.13 2.98 -3.56
N TYR A 70 -17.56 4.23 -3.68
CA TYR A 70 -16.81 5.27 -4.38
C TYR A 70 -15.48 5.65 -3.72
N GLU A 71 -15.26 5.22 -2.46
CA GLU A 71 -13.99 5.45 -1.76
C GLU A 71 -12.88 4.52 -2.27
N PHE A 72 -13.27 3.39 -2.88
CA PHE A 72 -12.36 2.56 -3.64
C PHE A 72 -12.00 3.23 -4.96
N LYS A 73 -10.73 3.11 -5.33
CA LYS A 73 -10.21 3.58 -6.60
C LYS A 73 -9.77 2.39 -7.43
N LYS A 74 -10.22 2.34 -8.68
CA LYS A 74 -9.67 1.36 -9.64
C LYS A 74 -8.32 1.87 -10.11
N PHE A 75 -7.37 0.98 -10.32
CA PHE A 75 -6.08 1.35 -10.88
C PHE A 75 -5.59 0.35 -11.92
N VAL A 76 -4.65 0.83 -12.73
CA VAL A 76 -3.86 0.03 -13.65
C VAL A 76 -2.39 0.32 -13.35
N TYR A 77 -1.61 -0.75 -13.20
CA TYR A 77 -0.23 -0.69 -12.79
C TYR A 77 0.63 -1.52 -13.75
N ARG A 78 1.65 -0.90 -14.36
CA ARG A 78 2.68 -1.60 -15.11
C ARG A 78 3.76 -2.12 -14.16
N LEU A 79 3.86 -3.43 -14.01
CA LEU A 79 4.91 -4.07 -13.22
C LEU A 79 6.24 -3.94 -13.96
N HIS A 80 7.27 -3.43 -13.31
CA HIS A 80 8.56 -3.17 -13.95
C HIS A 80 9.36 -4.46 -14.15
N LYS A 81 9.33 -5.38 -13.18
CA LYS A 81 10.10 -6.63 -13.24
C LYS A 81 9.59 -7.59 -14.31
N THR A 82 8.29 -7.57 -14.57
CA THR A 82 7.63 -8.51 -15.51
C THR A 82 7.10 -7.82 -16.76
N LYS A 83 7.16 -6.48 -16.83
CA LYS A 83 6.59 -5.63 -17.90
C LYS A 83 5.11 -5.92 -18.20
N THR A 84 4.39 -6.47 -17.21
CA THR A 84 2.98 -6.85 -17.33
C THR A 84 2.09 -5.74 -16.78
N MET A 85 0.98 -5.47 -17.45
CA MET A 85 -0.07 -4.61 -16.92
C MET A 85 -0.98 -5.42 -16.01
N VAL A 86 -1.13 -4.96 -14.76
CA VAL A 86 -2.11 -5.50 -13.82
C VAL A 86 -3.12 -4.43 -13.48
N ASN A 87 -4.33 -4.87 -13.16
CA ASN A 87 -5.41 -3.99 -12.73
C ASN A 87 -5.92 -4.47 -11.37
N GLY A 88 -6.44 -3.53 -10.60
CA GLY A 88 -6.95 -3.82 -9.28
C GLY A 88 -7.73 -2.65 -8.70
N TYR A 89 -8.01 -2.75 -7.41
CA TYR A 89 -8.70 -1.74 -6.63
C TYR A 89 -7.90 -1.40 -5.42
N LYS A 90 -7.94 -0.14 -4.97
CA LYS A 90 -7.29 0.25 -3.74
C LYS A 90 -8.17 1.14 -2.90
N ILE A 91 -7.97 1.08 -1.59
CA ILE A 91 -8.59 1.98 -0.64
C ILE A 91 -7.54 2.40 0.38
N LYS A 92 -7.54 3.70 0.69
CA LYS A 92 -6.83 4.21 1.86
C LYS A 92 -7.84 4.31 3.00
N TYR A 93 -7.53 3.66 4.11
CA TYR A 93 -8.33 3.68 5.33
C TYR A 93 -7.52 4.32 6.46
N SER A 94 -8.17 5.16 7.27
CA SER A 94 -7.55 5.80 8.42
C SER A 94 -8.51 5.82 9.60
N ASP A 95 -7.99 5.49 10.78
CA ASP A 95 -8.66 5.59 12.07
C ASP A 95 -7.82 6.52 12.96
N GLU A 96 -8.26 7.76 13.08
CA GLU A 96 -7.58 8.80 13.86
C GLU A 96 -7.55 8.47 15.36
N LYS A 97 -8.59 7.80 15.89
CA LYS A 97 -8.68 7.46 17.31
C LYS A 97 -7.59 6.48 17.72
N ASN A 98 -7.24 5.56 16.83
CA ASN A 98 -6.20 4.56 17.07
C ASN A 98 -4.86 4.92 16.40
N ASN A 99 -4.74 6.13 15.83
CA ASN A 99 -3.59 6.58 15.05
C ASN A 99 -3.12 5.52 14.04
N PHE A 100 -4.08 4.98 13.29
CA PHE A 100 -3.88 3.89 12.36
C PHE A 100 -4.22 4.32 10.94
N SER A 101 -3.38 3.96 9.99
CA SER A 101 -3.58 4.25 8.57
C SER A 101 -3.02 3.10 7.75
N THR A 102 -3.79 2.66 6.75
CA THR A 102 -3.43 1.57 5.86
C THR A 102 -3.90 1.84 4.44
N GLU A 103 -3.11 1.40 3.46
CA GLU A 103 -3.54 1.27 2.08
C GLU A 103 -3.72 -0.21 1.76
N ILE A 104 -4.93 -0.59 1.36
CA ILE A 104 -5.27 -1.96 0.98
C ILE A 104 -5.44 -2.00 -0.53
N SER A 105 -4.63 -2.80 -1.20
CA SER A 105 -4.73 -3.10 -2.63
C SER A 105 -5.37 -4.48 -2.82
N ILE A 106 -6.33 -4.57 -3.73
CA ILE A 106 -7.09 -5.76 -4.06
C ILE A 106 -6.78 -6.12 -5.52
N TYR A 107 -6.33 -7.35 -5.72
CA TYR A 107 -6.00 -7.89 -7.03
C TYR A 107 -6.69 -9.22 -7.26
N ASN A 108 -6.98 -9.51 -8.53
CA ASN A 108 -7.31 -10.87 -8.92
C ASN A 108 -6.15 -11.84 -8.62
N TYR A 109 -6.48 -13.03 -8.12
CA TYR A 109 -5.51 -14.06 -7.73
C TYR A 109 -4.53 -14.44 -8.84
N LYS A 110 -4.95 -14.37 -10.11
CA LYS A 110 -4.08 -14.66 -11.27
C LYS A 110 -2.85 -13.76 -11.36
N TYR A 111 -2.85 -12.59 -10.73
CA TYR A 111 -1.73 -11.65 -10.73
C TYR A 111 -0.81 -11.80 -9.51
N LYS A 112 -1.14 -12.70 -8.58
CA LYS A 112 -0.47 -12.82 -7.28
C LYS A 112 1.04 -12.90 -7.40
N ASP A 113 1.54 -13.86 -8.15
CA ASP A 113 3.00 -14.09 -8.23
C ASP A 113 3.71 -12.89 -8.86
N LEU A 114 3.11 -12.27 -9.89
CA LEU A 114 3.68 -11.09 -10.56
C LEU A 114 3.79 -9.89 -9.60
N VAL A 115 2.73 -9.62 -8.83
CA VAL A 115 2.66 -8.52 -7.86
C VAL A 115 3.61 -8.77 -6.70
N LEU A 116 3.66 -10.00 -6.18
CA LEU A 116 4.57 -10.36 -5.10
C LEU A 116 6.04 -10.26 -5.52
N THR A 117 6.39 -10.67 -6.75
CA THR A 117 7.75 -10.49 -7.30
C THR A 117 8.14 -9.02 -7.36
N GLU A 118 7.24 -8.16 -7.85
CA GLU A 118 7.45 -6.72 -7.91
C GLU A 118 7.69 -6.12 -6.52
N HIS A 119 6.83 -6.41 -5.54
CA HIS A 119 6.96 -5.87 -4.18
C HIS A 119 8.17 -6.42 -3.41
N ASN A 120 8.50 -7.70 -3.57
CA ASN A 120 9.69 -8.29 -2.96
C ASN A 120 10.96 -7.62 -3.49
N SER A 121 11.01 -7.25 -4.77
CA SER A 121 12.17 -6.55 -5.33
C SER A 121 12.42 -5.17 -4.70
N LYS A 122 11.39 -4.57 -4.08
CA LYS A 122 11.44 -3.27 -3.38
C LYS A 122 11.62 -3.41 -1.88
N THR A 123 11.76 -4.63 -1.37
CA THR A 123 11.89 -4.90 0.08
C THR A 123 13.33 -4.74 0.55
N ASP A 124 14.29 -5.18 -0.24
CA ASP A 124 15.72 -5.08 0.07
C ASP A 124 16.36 -4.01 -0.82
N LEU A 125 16.29 -2.76 -0.34
CA LEU A 125 16.85 -1.62 -1.05
C LEU A 125 18.37 -1.52 -0.82
N PRO A 126 19.14 -0.98 -1.78
CA PRO A 126 20.53 -0.65 -1.56
C PRO A 126 20.70 0.26 -0.33
N ILE A 127 21.78 0.05 0.44
CA ILE A 127 22.01 0.74 1.72
C ILE A 127 21.96 2.26 1.55
N TYR A 128 22.58 2.80 0.48
CA TYR A 128 22.58 4.24 0.21
C TYR A 128 21.17 4.80 -0.01
N VAL A 129 20.28 4.05 -0.69
CA VAL A 129 18.87 4.44 -0.88
C VAL A 129 18.15 4.46 0.47
N SER A 130 18.36 3.41 1.27
CA SER A 130 17.71 3.29 2.58
C SER A 130 18.14 4.42 3.52
N VAL A 131 19.42 4.76 3.56
CA VAL A 131 19.94 5.90 4.34
C VAL A 131 19.31 7.22 3.87
N LEU A 132 19.24 7.46 2.56
CA LEU A 132 18.59 8.66 2.01
C LEU A 132 17.11 8.75 2.41
N LEU A 133 16.37 7.64 2.36
CA LEU A 133 14.97 7.60 2.79
C LEU A 133 14.81 7.88 4.29
N VAL A 134 15.68 7.33 5.14
CA VAL A 134 15.68 7.59 6.58
C VAL A 134 15.97 9.07 6.84
N CYS A 135 17.02 9.65 6.22
CA CYS A 135 17.33 11.07 6.35
C CYS A 135 16.16 11.96 5.92
N LEU A 136 15.56 11.68 4.76
CA LEU A 136 14.42 12.43 4.23
C LEU A 136 13.22 12.38 5.17
N LYS A 137 12.93 11.20 5.73
CA LYS A 137 11.84 11.01 6.70
C LYS A 137 12.11 11.74 8.01
N THR A 138 13.33 11.70 8.54
CA THR A 138 13.70 12.45 9.74
C THR A 138 13.52 13.95 9.53
N ILE A 139 13.97 14.50 8.40
CA ILE A 139 13.81 15.92 8.04
C ILE A 139 12.32 16.30 7.98
N TYR A 140 11.47 15.43 7.42
CA TYR A 140 10.05 15.69 7.29
C TYR A 140 9.29 15.51 8.60
N TYR A 141 9.33 14.32 9.21
CA TYR A 141 8.48 13.98 10.35
C TYR A 141 8.96 14.58 11.68
N ASN A 142 10.28 14.66 11.91
CA ASN A 142 10.81 15.12 13.19
C ASN A 142 11.07 16.63 13.19
N TYR A 143 11.63 17.16 12.09
CA TYR A 143 12.02 18.57 12.02
C TYR A 143 11.00 19.46 11.29
N ASN A 144 10.06 18.90 10.53
CA ASN A 144 9.09 19.65 9.73
C ASN A 144 9.73 20.71 8.81
N PHE A 145 10.98 20.51 8.37
CA PHE A 145 11.70 21.48 7.54
C PHE A 145 11.19 21.55 6.10
N ILE A 146 10.53 20.49 5.63
CA ILE A 146 10.00 20.42 4.27
C ILE A 146 8.50 20.18 4.29
N SER A 147 7.81 20.74 3.30
CA SER A 147 6.37 20.52 3.12
C SER A 147 6.09 19.12 2.54
N LYS A 148 4.86 18.63 2.75
CA LYS A 148 4.41 17.33 2.22
C LYS A 148 4.62 17.18 0.69
N PRO A 149 4.34 18.19 -0.16
CA PRO A 149 4.66 18.11 -1.58
C PRO A 149 6.15 17.91 -1.88
N ILE A 150 7.02 18.63 -1.16
CA ILE A 150 8.48 18.53 -1.32
C ILE A 150 8.98 17.15 -0.89
N TYR A 151 8.52 16.66 0.26
CA TYR A 151 8.81 15.30 0.72
C TYR A 151 8.41 14.25 -0.31
N LYS A 152 7.19 14.36 -0.85
CA LYS A 152 6.68 13.42 -1.88
C LYS A 152 7.52 13.48 -3.16
N PHE A 153 7.91 14.68 -3.59
CA PHE A 153 8.76 14.87 -4.77
C PHE A 153 10.11 14.15 -4.62
N PHE A 154 10.86 14.42 -3.56
CA PHE A 154 12.14 13.76 -3.32
C PHE A 154 12.00 12.25 -3.12
N LYS A 155 10.98 11.81 -2.39
CA LYS A 155 10.70 10.38 -2.22
C LYS A 155 10.45 9.70 -3.57
N THR A 156 9.72 10.36 -4.47
CA THR A 156 9.44 9.83 -5.81
C THR A 156 10.72 9.71 -6.63
N ILE A 157 11.60 10.73 -6.58
CA ILE A 157 12.89 10.68 -7.27
C ILE A 157 13.75 9.51 -6.78
N ILE A 158 13.87 9.37 -5.45
CA ILE A 158 14.68 8.31 -4.84
C ILE A 158 14.13 6.93 -5.26
N MET A 159 12.82 6.73 -5.17
CA MET A 159 12.21 5.43 -5.49
C MET A 159 12.24 5.13 -7.00
N ASN A 160 11.88 6.06 -7.87
CA ASN A 160 11.79 5.80 -9.31
C ASN A 160 13.19 5.67 -9.92
N PHE A 161 14.07 6.65 -9.70
CA PHE A 161 15.36 6.67 -10.40
C PHE A 161 16.42 5.79 -9.75
N MET A 162 16.46 5.71 -8.41
CA MET A 162 17.55 5.01 -7.71
C MET A 162 17.23 3.54 -7.40
N VAL A 163 15.95 3.13 -7.46
CA VAL A 163 15.52 1.74 -7.24
C VAL A 163 15.05 1.09 -8.53
N GLU A 164 14.13 1.75 -9.24
CA GLU A 164 13.52 1.16 -10.44
C GLU A 164 14.31 1.45 -11.73
N GLY A 165 15.00 2.59 -11.79
CA GLY A 165 15.67 3.06 -13.00
C GLY A 165 14.69 3.56 -14.09
N GLU A 166 13.39 3.51 -13.82
CA GLU A 166 12.32 3.96 -14.71
C GLU A 166 11.14 4.52 -13.89
N ASP A 167 10.34 5.39 -14.50
CA ASP A 167 9.16 5.97 -13.85
C ASP A 167 8.04 4.94 -13.69
N VAL A 168 7.41 4.94 -12.51
CA VAL A 168 6.28 4.07 -12.21
C VAL A 168 5.06 4.49 -13.01
N GLU A 169 4.64 3.65 -13.94
CA GLU A 169 3.40 3.81 -14.70
C GLU A 169 2.20 3.26 -13.90
N PHE A 170 1.57 4.15 -13.13
CA PHE A 170 0.42 3.84 -12.28
C PHE A 170 -0.70 4.85 -12.51
N ILE A 171 -1.83 4.38 -13.05
CA ILE A 171 -3.00 5.22 -13.33
C ILE A 171 -4.12 4.84 -12.38
N THR A 172 -4.69 5.84 -11.70
CA THR A 172 -5.84 5.67 -10.81
C THR A 172 -7.07 6.33 -11.42
N THR A 173 -8.20 5.63 -11.40
CA THR A 173 -9.50 6.11 -11.87
C THR A 173 -10.52 6.04 -10.74
N GLU A 174 -11.31 7.10 -10.58
CA GLU A 174 -12.36 7.16 -9.56
C GLU A 174 -13.56 6.29 -9.94
N ILE A 175 -14.23 5.72 -8.94
CA ILE A 175 -15.52 5.06 -9.12
C ILE A 175 -16.61 6.14 -8.97
N PRO A 176 -17.49 6.34 -9.98
CA PRO A 176 -18.52 7.37 -9.91
C PRO A 176 -19.45 7.16 -8.72
N LYS A 177 -19.78 8.23 -7.99
CA LYS A 177 -20.71 8.22 -6.84
C LYS A 177 -22.13 7.71 -7.20
N HIS A 178 -22.52 7.80 -8.47
CA HIS A 178 -23.87 7.49 -8.94
C HIS A 178 -24.05 6.06 -9.48
N LYS A 179 -23.05 5.17 -9.33
CA LYS A 179 -23.19 3.75 -9.71
C LYS A 179 -23.67 2.85 -8.57
N ASP A 180 -23.97 3.43 -7.41
CA ASP A 180 -24.44 2.72 -6.21
C ASP A 180 -25.98 2.56 -6.16
N GLU A 181 -26.69 2.93 -7.24
CA GLU A 181 -28.13 2.73 -7.43
C GLU A 181 -28.39 1.59 -8.44
N ILE A 182 -27.98 0.37 -8.13
CA ILE A 182 -28.50 -0.87 -8.76
C ILE A 182 -28.65 -1.94 -7.69
#